data_AF-P11952-F1
#
_entry.id   AF-P11952-F1
#
_cell.length_a   1.000
_cell.length_b   1.000
_cell.length_c   1.000
_cell.angle_alpha   90.00
_cell.angle_beta   90.00
_cell.angle_gamma   90.00
#
_symmetry.space_group_name_H-M   'P 1'
#
loop_
_entity.id
_entity.type
_entity.pdbx_description
1 polymer ?
#
loop_
_entity_poly.entity_id
_entity_poly.type
_entity_poly.pdbx_seq_one_letter_code
_entity_poly.pdbx_strand_id
1 'polypeptide(L)' 'RPNWEERSRLCGRDLIRAFIYLCGGTRWTRLPNFGNYPIMEEKMGFAKKCCAIGCSTEDFRMVC' A
#
# COMPACT_ATOMS: atom_id res chain seq x y z
N ARG A 1 -10.79 -7.45 11.85
CA ARG A 1 -10.08 -6.50 10.96
C ARG A 1 -8.60 -6.86 11.03
N PRO A 2 -7.91 -7.14 9.91
CA PRO A 2 -6.46 -7.39 9.96
C PRO A 2 -5.77 -6.14 10.51
N ASN A 3 -4.92 -6.31 11.52
CA ASN A 3 -4.08 -5.23 12.02
C ASN A 3 -2.66 -5.48 11.48
N TRP A 4 -2.22 -4.72 10.47
CA TRP A 4 -0.85 -4.80 9.95
C TRP A 4 0.07 -3.95 10.83
N GLU A 5 0.08 -4.27 12.12
CA GLU A 5 0.99 -3.66 13.09
C GLU A 5 2.43 -3.99 12.70
N GLU A 6 2.65 -5.23 12.24
CA GLU A 6 3.87 -5.67 11.58
C GLU A 6 3.78 -5.49 10.05
N ARG A 7 4.91 -5.12 9.42
CA ARG A 7 4.97 -4.94 7.96
C ARG A 7 4.70 -6.26 7.25
N SER A 8 3.58 -6.30 6.53
CA SER A 8 3.16 -7.45 5.75
C SER A 8 3.47 -7.23 4.28
N ARG A 9 4.07 -8.22 3.62
CA ARG A 9 4.29 -8.16 2.16
C ARG A 9 2.99 -8.43 1.44
N LEU A 10 2.52 -7.42 0.71
CA LEU A 10 1.24 -7.43 0.04
C LEU A 10 1.44 -7.06 -1.43
N CYS A 11 1.11 -7.99 -2.31
CA CYS A 11 1.30 -7.87 -3.75
C CYS A 11 -0.05 -8.00 -4.46
N GLY A 12 -0.21 -7.30 -5.59
CA GLY A 12 -1.37 -7.45 -6.47
C GLY A 12 -2.71 -7.29 -5.75
N ARG A 13 -3.52 -8.36 -5.74
CA ARG A 13 -4.89 -8.33 -5.17
C ARG A 13 -4.90 -8.21 -3.66
N ASP A 14 -3.89 -8.74 -2.96
CA ASP A 14 -3.86 -8.68 -1.49
C ASP A 14 -3.55 -7.26 -1.01
N LEU A 15 -2.74 -6.52 -1.77
CA LEU A 15 -2.54 -5.08 -1.56
C LEU A 15 -3.84 -4.29 -1.73
N ILE A 16 -4.60 -4.59 -2.79
CA ILE A 16 -5.88 -3.92 -3.05
C ILE A 16 -6.87 -4.23 -1.93
N ARG A 17 -7.00 -5.50 -1.54
CA ARG A 17 -7.86 -5.92 -0.42
C ARG A 17 -7.48 -5.19 0.86
N ALA A 18 -6.19 -5.14 1.18
CA ALA A 18 -5.69 -4.46 2.36
C ALA A 18 -6.15 -2.99 2.38
N PHE A 19 -5.86 -2.26 1.33
CA PHE A 19 -6.20 -0.85 1.33
C PHE A 19 -7.73 -0.62 1.25
N ILE A 20 -8.53 -1.50 0.62
CA ILE A 20 -10.00 -1.48 0.78
C ILE A 20 -10.42 -1.63 2.26
N TYR A 21 -9.80 -2.54 3.01
CA TYR A 21 -10.09 -2.75 4.43
C TYR A 21 -9.70 -1.57 5.34
N LEU A 22 -8.62 -0.84 5.00
CA LEU A 22 -8.16 0.30 5.80
C LEU A 22 -8.75 1.64 5.37
N CYS A 23 -8.69 1.96 4.08
CA CYS A 23 -9.07 3.27 3.55
C CYS A 23 -10.56 3.35 3.15
N GLY A 24 -11.23 2.21 3.01
CA GLY A 24 -12.57 2.15 2.43
C GLY A 24 -12.49 2.21 0.90
N GLY A 25 -13.28 1.38 0.22
CA GLY A 25 -13.16 1.15 -1.22
C GLY A 25 -13.54 2.32 -2.14
N THR A 26 -13.76 3.54 -1.64
CA THR A 26 -14.59 4.53 -2.35
C THR A 26 -13.94 5.30 -3.49
N ARG A 27 -12.64 5.26 -3.77
CA ARG A 27 -12.04 6.09 -4.86
C ARG A 27 -10.89 5.48 -5.67
N TRP A 28 -10.84 4.15 -5.79
CA TRP A 28 -9.76 3.46 -6.52
C TRP A 28 -9.95 3.39 -8.03
N THR A 29 -10.79 4.25 -8.61
CA THR A 29 -11.25 4.12 -10.01
C THR A 29 -10.14 4.30 -11.04
N ARG A 30 -8.96 4.78 -10.63
CA ARG A 30 -7.76 4.84 -11.46
C ARG A 30 -6.63 4.54 -10.50
N LEU A 31 -5.83 3.53 -10.77
CA LEU A 31 -4.53 3.33 -10.14
C LEU A 31 -3.46 4.00 -11.02
N PRO A 32 -3.45 5.33 -11.26
CA PRO A 32 -2.26 5.92 -11.83
C PRO A 32 -1.23 5.80 -10.71
N ASN A 33 -0.15 5.06 -10.98
CA ASN A 33 1.03 4.90 -10.15
C ASN A 33 0.88 5.52 -8.75
N PHE A 34 0.80 4.69 -7.71
CA PHE A 34 1.14 5.09 -6.33
C PHE A 34 2.63 5.50 -6.22
N GLY A 35 3.12 6.25 -7.20
CA GLY A 35 4.47 6.67 -7.45
C GLY A 35 4.58 8.07 -6.90
N ASN A 36 5.04 8.14 -5.66
CA ASN A 36 6.00 9.11 -5.14
C ASN A 36 6.15 8.83 -3.63
N TYR A 37 6.29 7.56 -3.24
CA TYR A 37 6.64 7.23 -1.86
C TYR A 37 8.17 7.41 -1.72
N PRO A 38 8.67 8.24 -0.79
CA PRO A 38 10.05 8.74 -0.77
C PRO A 38 11.10 7.74 -0.26
N ILE A 39 10.92 6.43 -0.42
CA ILE A 39 11.89 5.46 0.09
C ILE A 39 12.94 5.07 -0.96
N MET A 40 14.19 5.21 -0.54
CA MET A 40 15.41 4.58 -1.02
C MET A 40 15.64 4.63 -2.54
N GLU A 41 16.48 5.60 -2.95
CA GLU A 41 17.25 5.74 -4.20
C GLU A 41 16.62 5.53 -5.58
N GLU A 42 15.39 5.02 -5.71
CA GLU A 42 14.83 4.74 -7.03
C GLU A 42 13.30 4.72 -7.03
N LYS A 43 12.66 5.87 -6.73
CA LYS A 43 11.22 6.17 -6.93
C LYS A 43 10.29 4.95 -6.85
N MET A 44 10.46 4.12 -5.83
CA MET A 44 9.82 2.81 -5.80
C MET A 44 8.36 3.03 -5.42
N GLY A 45 7.46 2.83 -6.39
CA GLY A 45 6.02 3.01 -6.17
C GLY A 45 5.51 2.20 -4.97
N PHE A 46 4.49 2.71 -4.27
CA PHE A 46 3.95 2.12 -3.05
C PHE A 46 3.64 0.63 -3.19
N ALA A 47 3.03 0.23 -4.32
CA ALA A 47 2.75 -1.19 -4.58
C ALA A 47 4.02 -2.04 -4.63
N LYS A 48 5.06 -1.54 -5.29
CA LYS A 48 6.35 -2.23 -5.39
C LYS A 48 7.01 -2.30 -4.00
N LYS A 49 6.97 -1.23 -3.20
CA LYS A 49 7.38 -1.28 -1.79
C LYS A 49 6.64 -2.35 -1.02
N CYS A 50 5.30 -2.29 -1.00
CA CYS A 50 4.52 -3.21 -0.17
C CYS A 50 4.77 -4.66 -0.59
N CYS A 51 5.06 -4.91 -1.86
CA CYS A 51 5.40 -6.24 -2.32
C CYS A 51 6.83 -6.67 -1.93
N ALA A 52 7.81 -5.77 -2.00
CA ALA A 52 9.22 -6.10 -1.74
C ALA A 52 9.59 -6.05 -0.24
N ILE A 53 9.24 -4.98 0.46
CA ILE A 53 9.63 -4.71 1.85
C ILE A 53 8.47 -4.97 2.81
N GLY A 54 7.24 -4.75 2.34
CA GLY A 54 6.04 -4.84 3.17
C GLY A 54 5.53 -3.48 3.62
N CYS A 55 4.26 -3.47 4.02
CA CYS A 55 3.53 -2.29 4.48
C CYS A 55 2.80 -2.57 5.78
N SER A 56 2.79 -1.57 6.67
CA SER A 56 2.00 -1.55 7.91
C SER A 56 0.75 -0.70 7.75
N THR A 57 -0.13 -0.71 8.74
CA THR A 57 -1.31 0.15 8.80
C THR A 57 -0.97 1.63 8.58
N GLU A 58 0.13 2.12 9.15
CA GLU A 58 0.61 3.49 8.97
C GLU A 58 0.99 3.79 7.52
N ASP A 59 1.60 2.82 6.83
CA ASP A 59 1.95 2.98 5.43
C ASP A 59 0.71 3.19 4.55
N PHE A 60 -0.37 2.45 4.83
CA PHE A 60 -1.64 2.62 4.13
C PHE A 60 -2.35 3.93 4.50
N ARG A 61 -2.31 4.35 5.77
CA ARG A 61 -2.90 5.62 6.20
C ARG A 61 -2.32 6.83 5.47
N MET A 62 -1.03 6.78 5.13
CA MET A 62 -0.37 7.83 4.37
C MET A 62 -0.87 7.96 2.92
N VAL A 63 -1.56 6.96 2.38
CA VAL A 63 -1.96 6.89 0.96
C VAL A 63 -3.47 6.81 0.71
N CYS A 64 -4.31 6.78 1.74
CA CYS A 64 -5.77 6.53 1.65
C CYS A 64 -6.62 7.55 0.85
#